data_AF-A0A4Q3FR59-F1
#
_entry.id   AF-A0A4Q3FR59-F1
#
_cell.length_a   1.000
_cell.length_b   1.000
_cell.length_c   1.000
_cell.angle_alpha   90.00
_cell.angle_beta   90.00
_cell.angle_gamma   90.00
#
_symmetry.space_group_name_H-M   'P 1'
#
loop_
_entity.id
_entity.type
_entity.pdbx_description
1 polymer ?
#
loop_
_entity_poly.entity_id
_entity_poly.type
_entity_poly.pdbx_seq_one_letter_code
_entity_poly.pdbx_strand_id
1 'polypeptide(L)'
;MQRLFNLFRNKYFLISAVFLIWLIFFDRNDLLSQYEYRQQLNKLKAEHDFYTKETAEVQKELNELTSNKEKLEKFAREKYLMKKANEDIFVIIPEKKQEKKSLF
;
A
#
# COMPACT_ATOMS: atom_id res chain seq x y z
N MET A 1 -48.27 23.39 7.41
CA MET A 1 -48.60 22.01 7.03
C MET A 1 -49.40 21.89 5.72
N GLN A 2 -50.44 22.71 5.45
CA GLN A 2 -51.26 22.55 4.23
C GLN A 2 -50.54 22.84 2.90
N ARG A 3 -49.51 23.69 2.89
CA ARG A 3 -48.75 24.02 1.67
C ARG A 3 -47.88 22.87 1.15
N LEU A 4 -47.29 22.07 2.06
CA LEU A 4 -46.55 20.86 1.67
C LEU A 4 -47.49 19.83 1.03
N PHE A 5 -48.67 19.63 1.62
CA PHE A 5 -49.67 18.69 1.11
C PHE A 5 -50.13 19.02 -0.33
N ASN A 6 -50.28 20.30 -0.66
CA ASN A 6 -50.63 20.73 -2.01
C ASN A 6 -49.48 20.55 -3.02
N LEU A 7 -48.21 20.61 -2.58
CA LEU A 7 -47.05 20.29 -3.43
C LEU A 7 -47.03 18.81 -3.82
N PHE A 8 -47.23 17.91 -2.84
CA PHE A 8 -47.28 16.47 -3.08
C PHE A 8 -48.53 16.01 -3.87
N ARG A 9 -49.57 16.85 -3.97
CA ARG A 9 -50.75 16.57 -4.81
C ARG A 9 -50.56 16.93 -6.28
N ASN A 10 -49.49 17.65 -6.61
CA ASN A 10 -49.18 18.00 -8.00
C ASN A 10 -48.44 16.83 -8.68
N LYS A 11 -49.08 16.21 -9.69
CA LYS A 11 -48.50 15.11 -10.46
C LYS A 11 -47.15 15.46 -11.09
N TYR A 12 -46.95 16.71 -11.50
CA TYR A 12 -45.68 17.15 -12.08
C TYR A 12 -44.55 17.20 -11.04
N PHE A 13 -44.87 17.59 -9.80
CA PHE A 13 -43.89 17.60 -8.71
C PHE A 13 -43.47 16.18 -8.31
N LEU A 14 -44.42 15.24 -8.23
CA LEU A 14 -44.11 13.84 -7.94
C LEU A 14 -43.24 13.21 -9.03
N ILE A 15 -43.57 13.42 -10.30
CA ILE A 15 -42.76 12.91 -11.42
C ILE A 15 -41.36 13.53 -11.41
N SER A 16 -41.24 14.84 -11.18
CA SER A 16 -39.93 15.50 -11.08
C SER A 16 -39.11 15.02 -9.88
N ALA A 17 -39.76 14.78 -8.74
CA ALA A 17 -39.08 14.28 -7.54
C ALA A 17 -38.57 12.85 -7.75
N VAL A 18 -39.38 11.98 -8.34
CA VAL A 18 -38.96 10.61 -8.70
C VAL A 18 -37.83 10.65 -9.73
N PHE A 19 -37.90 11.52 -10.73
CA PHE A 19 -36.84 11.70 -11.72
C PHE A 19 -35.54 12.20 -11.11
N LEU A 20 -35.60 13.15 -10.16
CA LEU A 20 -34.43 13.63 -9.43
C LEU A 20 -33.82 12.54 -8.55
N ILE A 21 -34.65 11.78 -7.83
CA ILE A 21 -34.19 10.63 -7.06
C ILE A 21 -33.54 9.60 -8.01
N TRP A 22 -34.12 9.36 -9.18
CA TRP A 22 -33.53 8.47 -10.19
C TRP A 22 -32.14 8.92 -10.63
N LEU A 23 -31.99 10.21 -10.97
CA LEU A 23 -30.69 10.77 -11.37
C LEU A 23 -29.65 10.73 -10.24
N ILE A 24 -30.06 10.84 -8.97
CA ILE A 24 -29.14 10.86 -7.83
C ILE A 24 -28.68 9.44 -7.46
N PHE A 25 -29.56 8.44 -7.55
CA PHE A 25 -29.30 7.10 -7.00
C PHE A 25 -29.10 6.00 -8.05
N PHE A 26 -29.72 6.10 -9.23
CA PHE A 26 -29.71 5.02 -10.23
C PHE A 26 -28.85 5.35 -11.46
N ASP A 27 -28.41 6.61 -11.60
CA ASP A 27 -27.45 6.98 -12.65
C ASP A 27 -26.03 6.55 -12.28
N ARG A 28 -25.16 6.32 -13.28
CA ARG A 28 -23.79 5.80 -13.10
C ARG A 28 -22.86 6.74 -12.33
N ASN A 29 -23.32 7.95 -12.06
CA ASN A 29 -22.58 9.01 -11.39
C ASN A 29 -23.13 9.28 -9.98
N ASP A 30 -23.64 8.24 -9.33
CA ASP A 30 -24.14 8.31 -7.97
C ASP A 30 -23.05 8.79 -7.00
N LEU A 31 -23.50 9.42 -5.91
CA LEU A 31 -22.62 10.04 -4.93
C LEU A 31 -21.69 9.03 -4.23
N LEU A 32 -22.10 7.77 -4.11
CA LEU A 32 -21.28 6.72 -3.48
C LEU A 32 -20.12 6.34 -4.40
N SER A 33 -20.39 6.08 -5.69
CA SER A 33 -19.35 5.82 -6.69
C SER A 33 -18.31 6.95 -6.73
N GLN A 34 -18.76 8.21 -6.70
CA GLN A 34 -17.86 9.36 -6.68
C GLN A 34 -16.99 9.42 -5.42
N TYR A 35 -17.53 9.03 -4.27
CA TYR A 35 -16.77 8.94 -3.03
C TYR A 35 -15.72 7.81 -3.09
N GLU A 36 -16.10 6.64 -3.60
CA GLU A 36 -15.19 5.51 -3.80
C GLU A 36 -14.05 5.86 -4.74
N TYR A 37 -14.34 6.51 -5.88
CA TYR A 37 -13.31 6.96 -6.81
C TYR A 37 -12.34 7.95 -6.18
N ARG A 38 -12.83 8.87 -5.32
CA ARG A 38 -11.95 9.80 -4.59
C ARG A 38 -11.06 9.06 -3.60
N GLN A 39 -11.57 8.07 -2.89
CA GLN A 39 -10.73 7.23 -2.02
C GLN A 39 -9.68 6.46 -2.80
N GLN A 40 -10.07 5.81 -3.90
CA GLN A 40 -9.15 5.06 -4.76
C GLN A 40 -8.06 5.97 -5.32
N LEU A 41 -8.43 7.17 -5.78
CA LEU A 41 -7.49 8.17 -6.28
C LEU A 41 -6.50 8.61 -5.21
N ASN A 42 -6.96 8.88 -3.99
CA ASN A 42 -6.08 9.27 -2.88
C ASN A 42 -5.14 8.13 -2.49
N LYS A 43 -5.64 6.88 -2.46
CA LYS A 43 -4.82 5.70 -2.21
C LYS A 43 -3.72 5.55 -3.28
N LEU A 44 -4.10 5.65 -4.55
CA LEU A 44 -3.16 5.52 -5.67
C LEU A 44 -2.10 6.62 -5.66
N LYS A 45 -2.46 7.85 -5.28
CA LYS A 45 -1.50 8.94 -5.08
C LYS A 45 -0.53 8.65 -3.94
N ALA A 46 -1.04 8.16 -2.80
CA ALA A 46 -0.18 7.82 -1.67
C ALA A 46 0.80 6.69 -2.02
N GLU A 47 0.35 5.67 -2.74
CA GLU A 47 1.21 4.59 -3.26
C GLU A 47 2.26 5.13 -4.24
N HIS A 48 1.84 5.98 -5.18
CA HIS A 48 2.76 6.62 -6.12
C HIS A 48 3.86 7.43 -5.40
N ASP A 49 3.50 8.25 -4.42
CA ASP A 49 4.44 9.08 -3.68
C ASP A 49 5.39 8.23 -2.83
N PHE A 50 4.89 7.14 -2.25
CA PHE A 50 5.70 6.17 -1.52
C PHE A 50 6.75 5.52 -2.43
N TYR A 51 6.33 4.91 -3.53
CA TYR A 51 7.26 4.20 -4.43
C TYR A 51 8.24 5.16 -5.12
N THR A 52 7.83 6.39 -5.40
CA THR A 52 8.73 7.41 -5.96
C THR A 52 9.88 7.71 -5.00
N LYS A 53 9.60 7.83 -3.69
CA LYS A 53 10.63 8.05 -2.66
C LYS A 53 11.51 6.82 -2.49
N GLU A 54 10.91 5.65 -2.34
CA GLU A 54 11.62 4.38 -2.16
C GLU A 54 12.58 4.12 -3.34
N THR A 55 12.12 4.35 -4.57
CA THR A 55 12.96 4.17 -5.78
C THR A 55 14.14 5.14 -5.78
N ALA A 56 13.93 6.39 -5.36
CA ALA A 56 15.01 7.37 -5.27
C ALA A 56 16.05 6.99 -4.20
N GLU A 57 15.61 6.48 -3.06
CA GLU A 57 16.49 5.99 -1.99
C GLU A 57 17.27 4.76 -2.44
N VAL A 58 16.60 3.75 -2.99
CA VAL A 58 17.25 2.53 -3.51
C VAL A 58 18.25 2.85 -4.62
N GLN A 59 17.92 3.78 -5.52
CA GLN A 59 18.85 4.20 -6.57
C GLN A 59 20.09 4.89 -5.98
N LYS A 60 19.92 5.70 -4.93
CA LYS A 60 21.04 6.32 -4.22
C LYS A 60 21.92 5.25 -3.55
N GLU A 61 21.32 4.29 -2.86
CA GLU A 61 22.05 3.18 -2.24
C GLU A 61 22.81 2.35 -3.28
N LEU A 62 22.18 2.03 -4.41
CA LEU A 62 22.83 1.34 -5.52
C LEU A 62 24.02 2.13 -6.07
N ASN A 63 23.87 3.46 -6.24
CA ASN A 63 24.96 4.31 -6.69
C ASN A 63 26.11 4.32 -5.68
N GLU A 64 25.83 4.40 -4.38
CA GLU A 64 26.85 4.33 -3.33
C GLU A 64 27.55 2.96 -3.29
N LEU A 65 26.81 1.89 -3.55
CA LEU A 65 27.34 0.52 -3.58
C LEU A 65 28.21 0.29 -4.80
N THR A 66 27.82 0.80 -5.96
CA THR A 66 28.54 0.59 -7.24
C THR A 66 29.73 1.52 -7.42
N SER A 67 29.68 2.73 -6.85
CA SER A 67 30.78 3.70 -6.96
C SER A 67 31.94 3.42 -6.00
N ASN A 68 31.70 2.76 -4.87
CA ASN A 68 32.71 2.49 -3.86
C ASN A 68 32.92 0.98 -3.64
N LYS A 69 34.09 0.48 -4.06
CA LYS A 69 34.47 -0.93 -3.96
C LYS A 69 34.54 -1.45 -2.52
N GLU A 70 34.92 -0.61 -1.54
CA GLU A 70 34.94 -1.00 -0.12
C GLU A 70 33.53 -1.18 0.43
N LYS A 71 32.59 -0.29 0.07
CA LYS A 71 31.18 -0.41 0.46
C LYS A 71 30.55 -1.67 -0.14
N LEU A 72 30.86 -1.97 -1.41
CA LEU A 72 30.43 -3.19 -2.08
C LEU A 72 30.94 -4.45 -1.37
N GLU A 73 32.24 -4.50 -1.04
CA GLU A 73 32.83 -5.64 -0.35
C GLU A 73 32.22 -5.83 1.04
N LYS A 74 32.03 -4.74 1.79
CA LYS A 74 31.37 -4.79 3.11
C LYS A 74 29.94 -5.34 3.00
N PHE A 75 29.14 -4.84 2.06
CA PHE A 75 27.77 -5.32 1.86
C PHE A 75 27.72 -6.80 1.44
N ALA A 76 28.59 -7.21 0.52
CA ALA A 76 28.70 -8.61 0.10
C ALA A 76 29.07 -9.55 1.27
N ARG A 77 29.98 -9.11 2.15
CA ARG A 77 30.38 -9.86 3.34
C ARG A 77 29.30 -9.91 4.43
N GLU A 78 28.66 -8.78 4.74
CA GLU A 78 27.67 -8.71 5.83
C GLU A 78 26.31 -9.29 5.43
N LYS A 79 25.83 -8.98 4.22
CA LYS A 79 24.48 -9.37 3.78
C LYS A 79 24.44 -10.78 3.21
N TYR A 80 25.47 -11.15 2.44
CA TYR A 80 25.51 -12.40 1.68
C TYR A 80 26.57 -13.38 2.18
N LEU A 81 27.34 -13.03 3.22
CA LEU A 81 28.42 -13.87 3.76
C LEU A 81 29.40 -14.32 2.66
N MET A 82 29.67 -13.46 1.67
CA MET A 82 30.61 -13.76 0.60
C MET A 82 32.06 -13.77 1.13
N LYS A 83 32.86 -14.74 0.67
CA LYS A 83 34.30 -14.88 0.98
C LYS A 83 35.14 -14.92 -0.28
N LYS A 84 36.42 -14.55 -0.16
CA LYS A 84 37.41 -14.84 -1.20
C LYS A 84 37.79 -16.33 -1.14
N ALA A 85 38.31 -16.87 -2.24
CA ALA A 85 38.65 -18.30 -2.34
C ALA A 85 39.69 -18.75 -1.29
N ASN A 86 40.50 -17.82 -0.78
CA ASN A 86 41.55 -18.02 0.20
C ASN A 86 41.13 -17.64 1.65
N GLU A 87 39.84 -17.44 1.91
CA GLU A 87 39.31 -17.07 3.23
C GLU A 87 38.33 -18.14 3.73
N ASP A 88 38.26 -18.33 5.05
CA ASP A 88 37.30 -19.21 5.72
C ASP A 88 36.37 -18.41 6.66
N ILE A 89 35.07 -18.67 6.58
CA ILE A 89 34.04 -18.03 7.41
C ILE A 89 33.63 -18.98 8.52
N PHE A 90 33.71 -18.52 9.77
CA PHE A 90 33.22 -19.24 10.93
C PHE A 90 31.93 -18.58 11.46
N VAL A 91 30.83 -19.33 11.51
CA VAL A 91 29.57 -18.87 12.13
C VAL A 91 29.48 -19.49 13.53
N ILE A 92 29.60 -18.67 14.56
CA ILE A 92 29.55 -19.14 15.95
C ILE A 92 28.07 -19.21 16.36
N ILE A 93 27.56 -20.43 16.51
CA ILE A 93 26.21 -20.68 17.02
C ILE A 93 26.34 -21.04 18.50
N PRO A 94 25.74 -20.28 19.43
CA PRO A 94 25.73 -20.66 20.83
C PRO A 94 25.00 -22.00 20.99
N GLU A 95 25.60 -22.94 21.74
CA GLU A 95 25.00 -24.25 21.95
C GLU A 95 23.60 -24.10 22.56
N LYS A 96 22.57 -24.52 21.81
CA LYS A 96 21.26 -24.77 22.39
C LYS A 96 21.42 -25.96 23.32
N LYS A 97 21.29 -25.70 24.62
CA LYS A 97 21.20 -26.71 25.68
C LYS A 97 20.19 -27.77 25.24
N GLN A 98 20.66 -28.93 24.80
CA GLN A 98 19.79 -30.03 24.40
C GLN A 98 19.13 -30.54 25.68
N GLU A 99 17.85 -30.22 25.87
CA GLU A 99 17.03 -30.91 26.87
C GLU A 99 16.95 -32.37 26.44
N LYS A 100 17.70 -33.21 27.16
CA LYS A 100 17.61 -34.67 27.04
C LYS A 100 16.15 -35.04 27.26
N LYS A 101 15.42 -35.40 26.19
CA LYS A 101 14.14 -36.09 26.32
C LYS A 101 14.42 -37.39 27.06
N SER A 102 14.04 -37.42 28.33
CA SER A 102 13.98 -38.62 29.15
C SER A 102 13.13 -39.65 28.39
N LEU A 103 13.77 -40.71 27.91
CA LEU A 103 13.10 -41.92 27.45
C LEU A 103 12.82 -42.79 28.69
N PHE A 104 11.91 -42.29 29.52
CA PHE A 104 11.16 -43.04 30.53
C PHE A 104 9.78 -42.42 30.60
#